data_AF-A0A1A9RFE2-F1
#
_entry.id   AF-A0A1A9RFE2-F1
#
_cell.length_a   1.000
_cell.length_b   1.000
_cell.length_c   1.000
_cell.angle_alpha   90.00
_cell.angle_beta   90.00
_cell.angle_gamma   90.00
#
_symmetry.space_group_name_H-M   'P 1'
#
loop_
_entity.id
_entity.type
_entity.pdbx_description
1 polymer ?
#
loop_
_entity_poly.entity_id
_entity_poly.type
_entity_poly.pdbx_seq_one_letter_code
_entity_poly.pdbx_strand_id
1 'polypeptide(L)'
;MKKIAITALLGLLLAPAYAENQQGFDRDEIYQQVQLTSEYIENELSNIVLVNLAVMSPEQERRLNTSKQAENAFNQRARRQLMQTWPAYMNRCYAGNAARLCAYRDMYFHQIFEFVMKQAGDRQRVVPLNAQTHAWIRQNPRLSEQAAAEMTAIIREAGL
;
A
#
# COMPACT_ATOMS: atom_id res chain seq x y z
N MET A 1 -10.81 -28.58 -2.33
CA MET A 1 -11.27 -27.38 -1.61
C MET A 1 -10.58 -27.29 -0.26
N LYS A 2 -9.57 -26.43 -0.13
CA LYS A 2 -8.90 -26.16 1.15
C LYS A 2 -9.35 -24.77 1.60
N LYS A 3 -10.15 -24.73 2.67
CA LYS A 3 -10.55 -23.52 3.37
C LYS A 3 -9.29 -22.92 3.99
N ILE A 4 -8.84 -21.77 3.50
CA ILE A 4 -7.83 -20.98 4.19
C ILE A 4 -8.55 -20.21 5.29
N ALA A 5 -8.12 -20.45 6.52
CA ALA A 5 -8.68 -19.87 7.72
C ALA A 5 -8.38 -18.36 7.77
N ILE A 6 -9.37 -17.56 7.39
CA ILE A 6 -9.43 -16.12 7.69
C ILE A 6 -9.98 -16.00 9.12
N THR A 7 -9.16 -16.28 10.13
CA THR A 7 -9.42 -15.91 11.53
C THR A 7 -8.20 -16.27 12.36
N ALA A 8 -7.31 -15.31 12.59
CA ALA A 8 -6.54 -15.14 13.83
C ALA A 8 -5.46 -14.05 13.64
N LEU A 9 -5.88 -12.79 13.59
CA LEU A 9 -4.99 -11.64 13.82
C LEU A 9 -5.79 -10.45 14.38
N LEU A 10 -6.74 -10.74 15.27
CA LEU A 10 -7.62 -9.77 15.93
C LEU A 10 -7.50 -9.81 17.47
N GLY A 11 -6.41 -10.37 17.99
CA GLY A 11 -6.27 -10.56 19.44
C GLY A 11 -4.82 -10.50 19.89
N LEU A 12 -4.26 -9.29 19.92
CA LEU A 12 -3.18 -8.89 20.83
C LEU A 12 -3.30 -7.38 21.10
N LEU A 13 -4.49 -6.98 21.57
CA LEU A 13 -4.67 -5.76 22.35
C LEU A 13 -4.30 -6.09 23.81
N LEU A 14 -3.02 -5.90 24.19
CA LEU A 14 -2.65 -5.63 25.59
C LEU A 14 -1.40 -4.74 25.65
N ALA A 15 -1.68 -3.44 25.78
CA ALA A 15 -0.92 -2.31 26.34
C ALA A 15 0.61 -2.19 26.08
N PRO A 16 1.06 -1.12 25.37
CA PRO A 16 2.38 -0.58 25.62
C PRO A 16 2.33 0.31 26.87
N ALA A 17 3.18 -0.01 27.83
CA ALA A 17 3.50 0.86 28.94
C ALA A 17 3.94 2.23 28.39
N TYR A 18 3.28 3.29 28.86
CA TYR A 18 3.57 4.67 28.51
C TYR A 18 5.04 5.00 28.79
N ALA A 19 5.74 5.46 27.75
CA ALA A 19 6.89 6.32 27.90
C ALA A 19 6.46 7.72 27.42
N GLU A 20 6.27 8.63 28.38
CA GLU A 20 6.09 10.06 28.13
C GLU A 20 7.32 10.61 27.42
N ASN A 21 7.13 11.12 26.19
CA ASN A 21 7.61 12.43 25.71
C ASN A 21 7.69 12.49 24.18
N GLN A 22 6.56 12.53 23.45
CA GLN A 22 6.46 13.20 22.13
C GLN A 22 5.01 13.65 21.91
N GLN A 23 4.67 14.89 22.29
CA GLN A 23 3.42 15.50 21.81
C GLN A 23 3.51 15.60 20.27
N GLY A 24 2.80 14.72 19.55
CA GLY A 24 2.54 14.86 18.11
C GLY A 24 2.63 13.59 17.26
N PHE A 25 3.36 12.55 17.70
CA PHE A 25 3.54 11.31 16.95
C PHE A 25 2.68 10.19 17.54
N ASP A 26 1.58 9.87 16.86
CA ASP A 26 0.67 8.79 17.24
C ASP A 26 0.93 7.58 16.34
N ARG A 27 1.50 6.54 16.94
CA ARG A 27 1.86 5.30 16.25
C ARG A 27 0.62 4.53 15.82
N ASP A 28 -0.44 4.53 16.64
CA ASP A 28 -1.68 3.82 16.36
C ASP A 28 -2.37 4.42 15.15
N GLU A 29 -2.32 5.75 14.99
CA GLU A 29 -2.84 6.42 13.81
C GLU A 29 -2.13 5.96 12.52
N ILE A 30 -0.81 5.78 12.57
CA ILE A 30 -0.04 5.27 11.43
C ILE A 30 -0.44 3.82 11.13
N TYR A 31 -0.50 2.95 12.13
CA TYR A 31 -0.95 1.57 11.93
C TYR A 31 -2.33 1.49 11.30
N GLN A 32 -3.28 2.34 11.73
CA GLN A 32 -4.60 2.43 11.12
C GLN A 32 -4.52 2.88 9.65
N GLN A 33 -3.70 3.89 9.32
CA GLN A 33 -3.56 4.35 7.94
C GLN A 33 -2.86 3.31 7.06
N VAL A 34 -1.89 2.58 7.60
CA VAL A 34 -1.25 1.43 6.95
C VAL A 34 -2.30 0.37 6.63
N GLN A 35 -3.10 -0.04 7.60
CA GLN A 35 -4.14 -1.05 7.39
C GLN A 35 -5.14 -0.63 6.31
N LEU A 36 -5.69 0.58 6.40
CA LEU A 36 -6.63 1.10 5.40
C LEU A 36 -6.02 1.18 4.00
N THR A 37 -4.72 1.45 3.90
CA THR A 37 -4.02 1.49 2.62
C THR A 37 -3.79 0.09 2.07
N SER A 38 -3.41 -0.87 2.91
CA SER A 38 -3.28 -2.28 2.53
C SER A 38 -4.61 -2.86 2.07
N GLU A 39 -5.71 -2.60 2.80
CA GLU A 39 -7.06 -3.02 2.41
C GLU A 39 -7.47 -2.42 1.05
N TYR A 40 -7.15 -1.15 0.80
CA TYR A 40 -7.38 -0.54 -0.52
C TYR A 40 -6.57 -1.25 -1.61
N ILE A 41 -5.27 -1.46 -1.40
CA ILE A 41 -4.37 -2.12 -2.34
C ILE A 41 -4.88 -3.51 -2.69
N GLU A 42 -5.24 -4.31 -1.69
CA GLU A 42 -5.73 -5.67 -1.88
C GLU A 42 -7.05 -5.71 -2.66
N ASN A 43 -8.02 -4.88 -2.27
CA ASN A 43 -9.32 -4.82 -2.92
C ASN A 43 -9.19 -4.38 -4.39
N GLU A 44 -8.44 -3.30 -4.64
CA GLU A 44 -8.32 -2.76 -5.99
C GLU A 44 -7.46 -3.66 -6.89
N LEU A 45 -6.41 -4.29 -6.35
CA LEU A 45 -5.63 -5.27 -7.10
C LEU A 45 -6.46 -6.49 -7.47
N SER A 46 -7.27 -6.99 -6.53
CA SER A 46 -8.19 -8.11 -6.77
C SER A 46 -9.16 -7.79 -7.90
N ASN A 47 -9.79 -6.60 -7.86
CA ASN A 47 -10.68 -6.13 -8.91
C ASN A 47 -9.98 -6.06 -10.28
N ILE A 48 -8.77 -5.49 -10.33
CA ILE A 48 -7.96 -5.39 -11.55
C ILE A 48 -7.64 -6.77 -12.11
N VAL A 49 -7.22 -7.71 -11.26
CA VAL A 49 -6.89 -9.08 -11.67
C VAL A 49 -8.13 -9.75 -12.26
N LEU A 50 -9.28 -9.67 -11.60
CA LEU A 50 -10.53 -10.26 -12.08
C LEU A 50 -10.94 -9.69 -13.44
N VAL A 51 -10.90 -8.37 -13.60
CA VAL A 51 -11.23 -7.70 -14.87
C VAL A 51 -10.27 -8.12 -15.98
N ASN A 52 -8.97 -8.18 -15.69
CA ASN A 52 -7.98 -8.58 -16.70
C ASN A 52 -8.16 -10.05 -17.11
N LEU A 53 -8.51 -10.95 -16.19
CA LEU A 53 -8.76 -12.37 -16.49
C LEU A 53 -10.04 -12.55 -17.32
N ALA A 54 -11.11 -11.80 -17.01
CA ALA A 54 -12.40 -11.92 -17.69
C ALA A 54 -12.35 -11.61 -19.21
N VAL A 55 -11.35 -10.83 -19.65
CA VAL A 55 -11.18 -10.44 -21.05
C VAL A 55 -10.08 -11.22 -21.77
N MET A 56 -9.45 -12.21 -21.11
CA MET A 56 -8.40 -13.02 -21.73
C MET A 56 -8.97 -14.04 -22.73
N SER A 57 -8.21 -14.29 -23.80
CA SER A 57 -8.45 -15.46 -24.64
C SER A 57 -7.92 -16.74 -23.98
N PRO A 58 -8.44 -17.92 -24.36
CA PRO A 58 -7.93 -19.19 -23.83
C PRO A 58 -6.42 -19.39 -24.01
N GLU A 59 -5.84 -18.86 -25.09
CA GLU A 59 -4.39 -18.92 -25.34
C GLU A 59 -3.60 -17.96 -24.44
N GLN A 60 -4.16 -16.81 -24.08
CA GLN A 60 -3.54 -15.92 -23.09
C GLN A 60 -3.60 -16.53 -21.70
N GLU A 61 -4.73 -17.11 -21.31
CA GLU A 61 -4.90 -17.81 -20.04
C GLU A 61 -3.96 -19.02 -19.93
N ARG A 62 -3.87 -19.83 -21.00
CA ARG A 62 -2.91 -20.95 -21.05
C ARG A 62 -1.47 -20.46 -20.82
N ARG A 63 -1.04 -19.42 -21.54
CA ARG A 63 0.31 -18.87 -21.39
C ARG A 63 0.55 -18.28 -20.00
N LEU A 64 -0.45 -17.63 -19.40
CA LEU A 64 -0.37 -17.14 -18.03
C LEU A 64 -0.05 -18.28 -17.06
N ASN A 65 -0.67 -19.44 -17.23
CA ASN A 65 -0.51 -20.60 -16.36
C ASN A 65 0.78 -21.41 -16.63
N THR A 66 1.41 -21.27 -17.80
CA THR A 66 2.57 -22.09 -18.19
C THR A 66 3.86 -21.30 -18.42
N SER A 67 3.83 -19.98 -18.41
CA SER A 67 5.00 -19.13 -18.68
C SER A 67 5.21 -18.09 -17.60
N LYS A 68 6.38 -18.16 -16.95
CA LYS A 68 6.80 -17.17 -15.96
C LYS A 68 6.90 -15.76 -16.56
N GLN A 69 7.27 -15.65 -17.83
CA GLN A 69 7.30 -14.37 -18.53
C GLN A 69 5.90 -13.77 -18.69
N ALA A 70 4.90 -14.59 -19.03
CA ALA A 70 3.52 -14.15 -19.16
C ALA A 70 2.94 -13.73 -17.79
N GLU A 71 3.21 -14.52 -16.74
CA GLU A 71 2.85 -14.20 -15.35
C GLU A 71 3.48 -12.88 -14.88
N ASN A 72 4.78 -12.68 -15.10
CA ASN A 72 5.46 -11.44 -14.73
C ASN A 72 4.88 -10.23 -15.48
N ALA A 73 4.59 -10.38 -16.78
CA ALA A 73 3.98 -9.32 -17.58
C ALA A 73 2.55 -8.99 -17.13
N PHE A 74 1.78 -10.00 -16.71
CA PHE A 74 0.45 -9.82 -16.12
C PHE A 74 0.53 -9.08 -14.79
N ASN A 75 1.38 -9.53 -13.88
CA ASN A 75 1.58 -8.91 -12.56
C ASN A 75 2.07 -7.46 -12.69
N GLN A 76 3.00 -7.21 -13.61
CA GLN A 76 3.46 -5.84 -13.90
C GLN A 76 2.30 -4.98 -14.40
N ARG A 77 1.47 -5.47 -15.33
CA ARG A 77 0.28 -4.75 -15.81
C ARG A 77 -0.69 -4.44 -14.68
N ALA A 78 -0.99 -5.41 -13.81
CA ALA A 78 -1.91 -5.22 -12.69
C ALA A 78 -1.39 -4.14 -11.72
N ARG A 79 -0.10 -4.17 -11.35
CA ARG A 79 0.54 -3.11 -10.55
C ARG A 79 0.46 -1.74 -11.21
N ARG A 80 0.62 -1.67 -12.54
CA ARG A 80 0.45 -0.42 -13.30
C ARG A 80 -0.93 0.17 -13.17
N GLN A 81 -1.95 -0.65 -13.39
CA GLN A 81 -3.33 -0.22 -13.29
C GLN A 81 -3.64 0.24 -11.87
N LEU A 82 -3.17 -0.49 -10.85
CA LEU A 82 -3.36 -0.11 -9.46
C LEU A 82 -2.75 1.27 -9.16
N MET A 83 -1.50 1.50 -9.58
CA MET A 83 -0.87 2.82 -9.43
C MET A 83 -1.65 3.94 -10.13
N GLN A 84 -2.30 3.68 -11.27
CA GLN A 84 -3.12 4.67 -11.97
C GLN A 84 -4.39 5.04 -11.20
N THR A 85 -4.90 4.17 -10.34
CA THR A 85 -6.07 4.48 -9.48
C THR A 85 -5.71 5.36 -8.29
N TRP A 86 -4.44 5.32 -7.85
CA TRP A 86 -3.99 5.92 -6.59
C TRP A 86 -4.23 7.44 -6.50
N PRO A 87 -3.96 8.26 -7.53
CA PRO A 87 -4.19 9.71 -7.44
C PRO A 87 -5.66 10.07 -7.16
N ALA A 88 -6.60 9.35 -7.79
CA ALA A 88 -8.03 9.57 -7.58
C ALA A 88 -8.47 9.16 -6.17
N TYR A 89 -7.92 8.06 -5.64
CA TYR A 89 -8.12 7.66 -4.25
C TYR A 89 -7.61 8.73 -3.27
N MET A 90 -6.40 9.25 -3.50
CA MET A 90 -5.83 10.28 -2.63
C MET A 90 -6.61 11.60 -2.68
N ASN A 91 -7.11 12.01 -3.84
CA ASN A 91 -7.97 13.18 -3.95
C ASN A 91 -9.25 13.03 -3.11
N ARG A 92 -9.87 11.84 -3.10
CA ARG A 92 -11.03 11.56 -2.24
C ARG A 92 -10.66 11.54 -0.77
N CYS A 93 -9.49 10.99 -0.41
CA CYS A 93 -9.01 11.02 0.96
C CYS A 93 -8.95 12.47 1.47
N TYR A 94 -8.25 13.34 0.75
CA TYR A 94 -8.04 14.73 1.14
C TYR A 94 -9.33 15.57 1.13
N ALA A 95 -10.33 15.19 0.33
CA ALA A 95 -11.63 15.85 0.35
C ALA A 95 -12.45 15.54 1.61
N GLY A 96 -12.18 14.42 2.29
CA GLY A 96 -13.02 13.92 3.39
C GLY A 96 -12.30 13.68 4.72
N ASN A 97 -10.98 13.86 4.80
CA ASN A 97 -10.19 13.51 5.98
C ASN A 97 -9.14 14.58 6.30
N ALA A 98 -8.59 14.52 7.51
CA ALA A 98 -7.47 15.36 7.91
C ALA A 98 -6.24 15.11 7.03
N ALA A 99 -5.53 16.18 6.65
CA ALA A 99 -4.40 16.11 5.74
C ALA A 99 -3.28 15.16 6.20
N ARG A 100 -3.06 15.06 7.52
CA ARG A 100 -2.08 14.14 8.13
C ARG A 100 -2.38 12.68 7.83
N LEU A 101 -3.64 12.26 7.99
CA LEU A 101 -4.06 10.88 7.74
C LEU A 101 -3.81 10.48 6.28
N CYS A 102 -4.20 11.35 5.35
CA CYS A 102 -3.99 11.11 3.93
C CYS A 102 -2.51 11.13 3.56
N ALA A 103 -1.71 12.00 4.17
CA ALA A 103 -0.26 12.01 3.94
C ALA A 103 0.37 10.68 4.37
N TYR A 104 -0.05 10.11 5.51
CA TYR A 104 0.44 8.80 5.94
C TYR A 104 0.08 7.67 4.98
N ARG A 105 -1.14 7.64 4.45
CA ARG A 105 -1.55 6.65 3.43
C ARG A 105 -0.70 6.76 2.17
N ASP A 106 -0.49 7.99 1.70
CA ASP A 106 0.30 8.28 0.50
C ASP A 106 1.77 7.89 0.67
N MET A 107 2.37 8.27 1.79
CA MET A 107 3.74 7.88 2.12
C MET A 107 3.91 6.36 2.22
N TYR A 108 2.98 5.68 2.90
CA TYR A 108 3.02 4.23 3.03
C TYR A 108 2.91 3.54 1.67
N PHE A 109 1.93 3.94 0.84
CA PHE A 109 1.76 3.41 -0.51
C PHE A 109 3.05 3.53 -1.32
N HIS A 110 3.74 4.67 -1.25
CA HIS A 110 4.99 4.85 -1.97
C HIS A 110 6.07 3.91 -1.44
N GLN A 111 6.30 3.85 -0.13
CA GLN A 111 7.34 2.99 0.44
C GLN A 111 7.11 1.51 0.12
N ILE A 112 5.87 1.01 0.24
CA ILE A 112 5.56 -0.38 -0.07
C ILE A 112 5.69 -0.66 -1.57
N PHE A 113 5.26 0.25 -2.45
CA PHE A 113 5.39 0.05 -3.90
C PHE A 113 6.84 0.14 -4.38
N GLU A 114 7.64 1.05 -3.85
CA GLU A 114 9.09 1.09 -4.12
C GLU A 114 9.76 -0.21 -3.70
N PHE A 115 9.41 -0.71 -2.51
CA PHE A 115 9.89 -1.98 -2.00
C PHE A 115 9.51 -3.15 -2.92
N VAL A 116 8.22 -3.30 -3.23
CA VAL A 116 7.70 -4.37 -4.09
C VAL A 116 8.29 -4.32 -5.49
N MET A 117 8.41 -3.13 -6.09
CA MET A 117 9.01 -2.98 -7.42
C MET A 117 10.49 -3.35 -7.42
N LYS A 118 11.24 -2.96 -6.37
CA LYS A 118 12.64 -3.35 -6.20
C LYS A 118 12.80 -4.87 -6.10
N GLN A 119 11.97 -5.54 -5.29
CA GLN A 119 11.99 -7.00 -5.17
C GLN A 119 11.65 -7.71 -6.48
N ALA A 120 10.69 -7.16 -7.24
CA ALA A 120 10.28 -7.72 -8.52
C ALA A 120 11.25 -7.42 -9.68
N GLY A 121 12.31 -6.64 -9.46
CA GLY A 121 13.19 -6.14 -10.53
C GLY A 121 12.49 -5.22 -11.52
N ASP A 122 11.35 -4.64 -11.12
CA ASP A 122 10.51 -3.76 -11.93
C ASP A 122 11.08 -2.35 -11.88
N ARG A 123 11.50 -1.82 -13.04
CA ARG A 123 12.09 -0.46 -13.15
C ARG A 123 11.06 0.64 -13.31
N GLN A 124 9.78 0.29 -13.17
CA GLN A 124 8.73 1.28 -13.23
C GLN A 124 8.86 2.30 -12.08
N ARG A 125 8.56 3.55 -12.40
CA ARG A 125 8.43 4.59 -11.37
C ARG A 125 7.06 4.48 -10.71
N VAL A 126 7.05 4.60 -9.38
CA VAL A 126 5.84 4.86 -8.62
C VAL A 126 5.22 6.16 -9.14
N VAL A 127 3.89 6.28 -9.05
CA VAL A 127 3.23 7.57 -9.20
C VAL A 127 3.84 8.61 -8.26
N PRO A 128 3.78 9.92 -8.56
CA PRO A 128 4.26 10.94 -7.64
C PRO A 128 3.33 11.04 -6.43
N LEU A 129 3.89 11.49 -5.30
CA LEU A 129 3.11 11.87 -4.12
C LEU A 129 2.09 12.95 -4.49
N ASN A 130 0.94 12.93 -3.83
CA ASN A 130 -0.07 13.96 -3.98
C ASN A 130 0.51 15.33 -3.57
N ALA A 131 0.10 16.39 -4.27
CA ALA A 131 0.56 17.75 -3.97
C ALA A 131 0.25 18.16 -2.52
N GLN A 132 -0.87 17.70 -1.96
CA GLN A 132 -1.24 17.94 -0.56
C GLN A 132 -0.34 17.18 0.41
N THR A 133 0.09 15.98 0.07
CA THR A 133 1.11 15.23 0.82
C THR A 133 2.43 15.98 0.83
N HIS A 134 2.89 16.46 -0.33
CA HIS A 134 4.09 17.29 -0.41
C HIS A 134 3.99 18.57 0.42
N ALA A 135 2.84 19.24 0.41
CA ALA A 135 2.61 20.42 1.24
C ALA A 135 2.65 20.07 2.73
N TRP A 136 2.02 18.97 3.13
CA TRP A 136 2.00 18.50 4.50
C TRP A 136 3.41 18.13 5.01
N ILE A 137 4.21 17.41 4.21
CA ILE A 137 5.60 17.06 4.53
C ILE A 137 6.43 18.32 4.77
N ARG A 138 6.32 19.33 3.90
CA ARG A 138 7.03 20.61 4.07
C ARG A 138 6.65 21.34 5.35
N GLN A 139 5.39 21.25 5.76
CA GLN A 139 4.89 21.87 7.00
C GLN A 139 5.25 21.07 8.25
N ASN A 140 5.45 19.75 8.12
CA ASN A 140 5.62 18.83 9.25
C ASN A 140 6.85 17.91 9.07
N PRO A 141 8.05 18.46 8.83
CA PRO A 141 9.22 17.66 8.43
C PRO A 141 9.56 16.58 9.46
N ARG A 142 9.61 16.92 10.75
CA ARG A 142 9.91 15.96 11.83
C ARG A 142 8.89 14.82 11.91
N LEU A 143 7.59 15.13 11.83
CA LEU A 143 6.55 14.09 11.87
C LEU A 143 6.60 13.21 10.62
N SER A 144 6.90 13.78 9.46
CA SER A 144 7.05 13.00 8.22
C SER A 144 8.23 12.03 8.29
N GLU A 145 9.36 12.43 8.86
CA GLU A 145 10.53 11.56 9.04
C GLU A 145 10.22 10.40 10.01
N GLN A 146 9.56 10.71 11.13
CA GLN A 146 9.14 9.70 12.10
C GLN A 146 8.14 8.71 11.49
N ALA A 147 7.17 9.20 10.73
CA ALA A 147 6.18 8.35 10.09
C ALA A 147 6.80 7.45 9.02
N ALA A 148 7.72 8.01 8.21
CA ALA A 148 8.45 7.24 7.20
C ALA A 148 9.32 6.14 7.81
N ALA A 149 9.97 6.41 8.95
CA ALA A 149 10.76 5.41 9.67
C ALA A 149 9.88 4.28 10.22
N GLU A 150 8.73 4.64 10.79
CA GLU A 150 7.77 3.68 11.33
C GLU A 150 7.20 2.77 10.24
N MET A 151 6.73 3.35 9.14
CA MET A 151 6.24 2.59 7.97
C MET A 151 7.33 1.67 7.41
N THR A 152 8.58 2.12 7.35
CA THR A 152 9.71 1.27 6.92
C THR A 152 9.91 0.08 7.85
N ALA A 153 9.77 0.27 9.18
CA ALA A 153 9.83 -0.83 10.13
C ALA A 153 8.69 -1.83 9.90
N ILE A 154 7.46 -1.34 9.74
CA ILE A 154 6.29 -2.19 9.45
C ILE A 154 6.49 -3.01 8.17
N ILE A 155 6.98 -2.40 7.09
CA ILE A 155 7.24 -3.09 5.82
C ILE A 155 8.29 -4.21 6.01
N ARG A 156 9.36 -3.95 6.78
CA ARG A 156 10.40 -4.94 7.04
C ARG A 156 9.92 -6.08 7.94
N GLU A 157 9.13 -5.79 8.97
CA GLU A 157 8.59 -6.78 9.90
C GLU A 157 7.59 -7.72 9.23
N ALA A 158 6.84 -7.23 8.24
CA ALA A 158 5.91 -8.03 7.45
C ALA A 158 6.59 -9.13 6.60
N GLY A 159 7.93 -9.20 6.56
CA GLY A 159 8.67 -10.25 5.87
C GLY A 159 8.46 -10.26 4.36
N LEU A 160 8.06 -9.11 3.79
CA LEU A 160 8.15 -8.87 2.35
C LEU A 160 9.61 -8.71 1.91
#